data_AF-A0A2E3PH01-F1
#
_entry.id   AF-A0A2E3PH01-F1
#
_cell.length_a   1.000
_cell.length_b   1.000
_cell.length_c   1.000
_cell.angle_alpha   90.00
_cell.angle_beta   90.00
_cell.angle_gamma   90.00
#
_symmetry.space_group_name_H-M   'P 1'
#
loop_
_entity.id
_entity.type
_entity.pdbx_description
1 polymer ?
#
loop_
_entity_poly.entity_id
_entity_poly.type
_entity_poly.pdbx_seq_one_letter_code
_entity_poly.pdbx_strand_id
1 'polypeptide(L)'
;WFHATNMPNVPAKNLVQVGIGGWQVPREAVKVARERETNIITMSDMEKMGVEKTAEMALEMAWDGVDMVYMSFDIDSIDCGFVPGTGWPEPGGFLPREALKMASMVAAEGLCGMELVEVSPPYDTSDITALMGTRVIVDVLGAMVSNGTLGKHKAHIDKPVAIPAGEFEGKRWSNAT
;
A
#
# COMPACT_ATOMS: atom_id res chain seq x y z
N TRP A 1 4.77 -15.77 -1.96
CA TRP A 1 4.42 -14.57 -2.74
C TRP A 1 2.96 -14.22 -2.50
N PHE A 2 2.65 -12.94 -2.26
CA PHE A 2 1.28 -12.38 -2.15
C PHE A 2 0.38 -13.08 -1.11
N HIS A 3 0.88 -13.33 0.10
CA HIS A 3 0.17 -14.10 1.13
C HIS A 3 -1.20 -13.53 1.53
N ALA A 4 -1.38 -12.21 1.45
CA ALA A 4 -2.66 -11.56 1.68
C ALA A 4 -3.78 -12.16 0.80
N THR A 5 -3.47 -12.53 -0.45
CA THR A 5 -4.45 -13.11 -1.38
C THR A 5 -4.89 -14.54 -1.05
N ASN A 6 -4.28 -15.15 -0.02
CA ASN A 6 -4.76 -16.42 0.51
C ASN A 6 -5.93 -16.22 1.50
N MET A 7 -6.21 -14.99 1.92
CA MET A 7 -7.36 -14.68 2.77
C MET A 7 -8.66 -14.77 1.95
N PRO A 8 -9.74 -15.33 2.52
CA PRO A 8 -10.99 -15.58 1.79
C PRO A 8 -11.67 -14.29 1.29
N ASN A 9 -11.38 -13.16 1.90
CA ASN A 9 -11.95 -11.84 1.58
C ASN A 9 -10.96 -10.91 0.85
N VAL A 10 -9.83 -11.42 0.37
CA VAL A 10 -8.83 -10.65 -0.40
C VAL A 10 -8.56 -11.37 -1.72
N PRO A 11 -9.47 -11.26 -2.70
CA PRO A 11 -9.31 -11.92 -4.00
C PRO A 11 -8.08 -11.40 -4.76
N ALA A 12 -7.31 -12.33 -5.37
CA ALA A 12 -6.09 -11.98 -6.10
C ALA A 12 -6.32 -11.04 -7.30
N LYS A 13 -7.48 -11.13 -7.95
CA LYS A 13 -7.87 -10.27 -9.09
C LYS A 13 -7.97 -8.78 -8.71
N ASN A 14 -8.12 -8.45 -7.43
CA ASN A 14 -8.20 -7.07 -6.93
C ASN A 14 -6.86 -6.60 -6.34
N LEU A 15 -5.84 -7.46 -6.28
CA LEU A 15 -4.49 -7.03 -5.93
C LEU A 15 -3.92 -6.22 -7.10
N VAL A 16 -3.64 -4.95 -6.84
CA VAL A 16 -2.99 -4.04 -7.78
C VAL A 16 -1.66 -3.59 -7.21
N GLN A 17 -0.58 -3.94 -7.89
CA GLN A 17 0.76 -3.50 -7.54
C GLN A 17 1.17 -2.40 -8.50
N VAL A 18 1.47 -1.22 -7.98
CA VAL A 18 1.87 -0.07 -8.78
C VAL A 18 3.32 0.28 -8.44
N GLY A 19 4.11 0.54 -9.48
CA GLY A 19 5.51 0.94 -9.32
C GLY A 19 6.49 -0.23 -9.28
N ILE A 20 6.05 -1.44 -9.63
CA ILE A 20 6.98 -2.57 -9.82
C ILE A 20 7.97 -2.20 -10.92
N GLY A 21 9.25 -2.15 -10.56
CA GLY A 21 10.34 -1.68 -11.41
C GLY A 21 11.58 -2.56 -11.31
N GLY A 22 12.63 -2.10 -11.97
CA GLY A 22 13.98 -2.59 -11.71
C GLY A 22 14.32 -3.97 -12.26
N TRP A 23 15.56 -4.35 -12.04
CA TRP A 23 16.14 -5.61 -12.49
C TRP A 23 16.07 -6.72 -11.43
N GLN A 24 15.64 -6.40 -10.22
CA GLN A 24 15.77 -7.27 -9.03
C GLN A 24 14.53 -8.15 -8.77
N VAL A 25 13.42 -7.93 -9.48
CA VAL A 25 12.19 -8.69 -9.30
C VAL A 25 12.42 -10.19 -9.58
N PRO A 26 12.20 -11.09 -8.60
CA PRO A 26 12.43 -12.51 -8.78
C PRO A 26 11.50 -13.10 -9.85
N ARG A 27 12.06 -13.91 -10.77
CA ARG A 27 11.28 -14.55 -11.85
C ARG A 27 10.16 -15.45 -11.33
N GLU A 28 10.36 -16.05 -10.16
CA GLU A 28 9.33 -16.86 -9.49
C GLU A 28 8.12 -16.02 -9.06
N ALA A 29 8.34 -14.80 -8.55
CA ALA A 29 7.26 -13.90 -8.17
C ALA A 29 6.42 -13.51 -9.38
N VAL A 30 7.07 -13.20 -10.51
CA VAL A 30 6.40 -12.90 -11.79
C VAL A 30 5.56 -14.08 -12.29
N LYS A 31 6.07 -15.31 -12.14
CA LYS A 31 5.32 -16.52 -12.50
C LYS A 31 4.05 -16.65 -11.67
N VAL A 32 4.15 -16.49 -10.35
CA VAL A 32 2.99 -16.58 -9.45
C VAL A 32 1.98 -15.46 -9.70
N ALA A 33 2.43 -14.22 -9.97
CA ALA A 33 1.56 -13.11 -10.33
C ALA A 33 0.70 -13.42 -11.57
N ARG A 34 1.30 -14.02 -12.60
CA ARG A 34 0.58 -14.45 -13.82
C ARG A 34 -0.39 -15.59 -13.55
N GLU A 35 0.01 -16.60 -12.78
CA GLU A 35 -0.85 -17.74 -12.43
C GLU A 35 -2.07 -17.32 -11.61
N ARG A 36 -1.93 -16.27 -10.80
CA ARG A 36 -3.00 -15.73 -9.93
C ARG A 36 -3.79 -14.58 -10.56
N GLU A 37 -3.45 -14.19 -11.77
CA GLU A 37 -4.09 -13.07 -12.50
C GLU A 37 -4.12 -11.76 -11.68
N THR A 38 -3.02 -11.46 -10.97
CA THR A 38 -2.87 -10.20 -10.23
C THR A 38 -2.56 -9.05 -11.18
N ASN A 39 -2.89 -7.82 -10.80
CA ASN A 39 -2.62 -6.65 -11.62
C ASN A 39 -1.28 -6.02 -11.24
N ILE A 40 -0.42 -5.77 -12.24
CA ILE A 40 0.86 -5.09 -12.07
C ILE A 40 0.89 -3.92 -13.06
N ILE A 41 1.06 -2.71 -12.54
CA ILE A 41 1.35 -1.51 -13.31
C ILE A 41 2.81 -1.14 -13.02
N THR A 42 3.68 -1.33 -14.01
CA THR A 42 5.12 -1.13 -13.81
C THR A 42 5.48 0.34 -13.76
N MET A 43 6.68 0.65 -13.25
CA MET A 43 7.21 2.01 -13.31
C MET A 43 7.29 2.53 -14.76
N SER A 44 7.65 1.67 -15.71
CA SER A 44 7.67 2.02 -17.15
C SER A 44 6.28 2.26 -17.74
N ASP A 45 5.24 1.63 -17.20
CA ASP A 45 3.86 1.92 -17.61
C ASP A 45 3.42 3.29 -17.05
N MET A 46 3.76 3.56 -15.78
CA MET A 46 3.48 4.84 -15.13
C MET A 46 4.19 6.00 -15.83
N GLU A 47 5.46 5.84 -16.21
CA GLU A 47 6.21 6.86 -16.96
C GLU A 47 5.53 7.22 -18.30
N LYS A 48 4.94 6.24 -18.98
CA LYS A 48 4.25 6.45 -20.27
C LYS A 48 2.87 7.06 -20.12
N MET A 49 2.11 6.65 -19.11
CA MET A 49 0.70 7.00 -18.94
C MET A 49 0.48 8.21 -18.04
N GLY A 50 1.44 8.51 -17.16
CA GLY A 50 1.31 9.50 -16.11
C GLY A 50 0.66 8.95 -14.83
N VAL A 51 0.85 9.68 -13.73
CA VAL A 51 0.39 9.31 -12.39
C VAL A 51 -1.14 9.24 -12.32
N GLU A 52 -1.83 10.23 -12.88
CA GLU A 52 -3.28 10.31 -12.83
C GLU A 52 -3.94 9.10 -13.52
N LYS A 53 -3.49 8.77 -14.73
CA LYS A 53 -4.04 7.64 -15.46
C LYS A 53 -3.73 6.31 -14.79
N THR A 54 -2.54 6.19 -14.22
CA THR A 54 -2.13 5.04 -13.43
C THR A 54 -3.04 4.84 -12.20
N ALA A 55 -3.33 5.92 -11.47
CA ALA A 55 -4.22 5.88 -10.31
C ALA A 55 -5.66 5.51 -10.70
N GLU A 56 -6.19 6.08 -11.79
CA GLU A 56 -7.52 5.71 -12.31
C GLU A 56 -7.62 4.20 -12.60
N MET A 57 -6.66 3.66 -13.35
CA MET A 57 -6.64 2.24 -13.69
C MET A 57 -6.50 1.35 -12.45
N ALA A 58 -5.63 1.75 -11.52
CA ALA A 58 -5.45 1.01 -10.27
C ALA A 58 -6.73 0.98 -9.43
N LEU A 59 -7.45 2.09 -9.35
CA LEU A 59 -8.72 2.17 -8.63
C LEU A 59 -9.80 1.35 -9.31
N GLU A 60 -9.91 1.38 -10.64
CA GLU A 60 -10.86 0.55 -11.40
C GLU A 60 -10.67 -0.94 -11.11
N MET A 61 -9.43 -1.42 -11.11
CA MET A 61 -9.10 -2.82 -10.82
C MET A 61 -9.31 -3.16 -9.33
N ALA A 62 -8.91 -2.27 -8.43
CA ALA A 62 -8.99 -2.50 -6.98
C ALA A 62 -10.44 -2.58 -6.49
N TRP A 63 -11.33 -1.73 -7.02
CA TRP A 63 -12.73 -1.63 -6.59
C TRP A 63 -13.69 -2.61 -7.29
N ASP A 64 -13.23 -3.45 -8.22
CA ASP A 64 -14.09 -4.39 -8.94
C ASP A 64 -14.73 -5.45 -8.01
N GLY A 65 -16.01 -5.23 -7.68
CA GLY A 65 -16.84 -6.18 -6.95
C GLY A 65 -16.45 -6.37 -5.49
N VAL A 66 -15.81 -5.37 -4.87
CA VAL A 66 -15.41 -5.40 -3.45
C VAL A 66 -16.05 -4.25 -2.68
N ASP A 67 -16.27 -4.46 -1.38
CA ASP A 67 -16.84 -3.44 -0.49
C ASP A 67 -15.81 -2.39 -0.04
N MET A 68 -14.53 -2.77 -0.01
CA MET A 68 -13.47 -2.01 0.65
C MET A 68 -12.11 -2.24 -0.01
N VAL A 69 -11.28 -1.20 -0.02
CA VAL A 69 -9.87 -1.25 -0.45
C VAL A 69 -8.95 -0.85 0.70
N TYR A 70 -7.86 -1.60 0.84
CA TYR A 70 -6.77 -1.34 1.78
C TYR A 70 -5.52 -0.91 1.01
N MET A 71 -4.80 0.09 1.51
CA MET A 71 -3.57 0.56 0.87
C MET A 71 -2.34 0.20 1.70
N SER A 72 -1.46 -0.65 1.15
CA SER A 72 -0.10 -0.82 1.66
C SER A 72 0.83 0.09 0.88
N PHE A 73 1.39 1.10 1.54
CA PHE A 73 2.36 1.99 0.92
C PHE A 73 3.77 1.57 1.34
N ASP A 74 4.53 1.04 0.37
CA ASP A 74 5.95 0.75 0.57
C ASP A 74 6.79 1.99 0.26
N ILE A 75 7.62 2.43 1.23
CA ILE A 75 8.45 3.63 1.04
C ILE A 75 9.50 3.43 -0.06
N ASP A 76 9.93 2.18 -0.30
CA ASP A 76 10.96 1.87 -1.30
C ASP A 76 10.47 1.96 -2.75
N SER A 77 9.17 2.18 -2.96
CA SER A 77 8.61 2.53 -4.27
C SER A 77 9.08 3.91 -4.76
N ILE A 78 9.51 4.79 -3.85
CA ILE A 78 10.12 6.09 -4.18
C ILE A 78 11.59 5.87 -4.51
N ASP A 79 12.10 6.63 -5.48
CA ASP A 79 13.52 6.54 -5.88
C ASP A 79 14.46 6.68 -4.67
N CYS A 80 15.44 5.77 -4.58
CA CYS A 80 16.36 5.68 -3.45
C CYS A 80 17.18 6.96 -3.20
N GLY A 81 17.28 7.86 -4.18
CA GLY A 81 17.89 9.18 -4.00
C GLY A 81 17.13 10.09 -3.04
N PHE A 82 15.83 9.82 -2.79
CA PHE A 82 15.00 10.57 -1.84
C PHE A 82 14.71 9.81 -0.55
N VAL A 83 14.72 8.47 -0.60
CA VAL A 83 14.36 7.58 0.52
C VAL A 83 15.45 6.53 0.79
N PRO A 84 16.67 6.91 1.19
CA PRO A 84 17.76 5.96 1.42
C PRO A 84 17.51 5.00 2.60
N GLY A 85 16.60 5.36 3.51
CA GLY A 85 16.26 4.61 4.71
C GLY A 85 15.30 3.46 4.47
N THR A 86 15.67 2.51 3.61
CA THR A 86 14.92 1.26 3.38
C THR A 86 15.87 0.07 3.23
N GLY A 87 15.38 -1.15 3.46
CA GLY A 87 16.15 -2.37 3.26
C GLY A 87 16.45 -2.70 1.80
N TRP A 88 15.62 -2.21 0.86
CA TRP A 88 15.74 -2.54 -0.56
C TRP A 88 15.73 -1.29 -1.47
N PRO A 89 16.77 -0.43 -1.41
CA PRO A 89 16.81 0.79 -2.20
C PRO A 89 16.87 0.49 -3.70
N GLU A 90 15.92 1.04 -4.46
CA GLU A 90 15.86 0.91 -5.92
C GLU A 90 15.98 2.27 -6.64
N PRO A 91 16.91 2.41 -7.61
CA PRO A 91 16.97 3.60 -8.46
C PRO A 91 15.96 3.50 -9.61
N GLY A 92 15.38 4.64 -9.98
CA GLY A 92 14.33 4.76 -11.00
C GLY A 92 12.91 4.64 -10.44
N GLY A 93 12.74 4.81 -9.12
CA GLY A 93 11.44 4.82 -8.45
C GLY A 93 10.62 6.08 -8.71
N PHE A 94 9.50 6.22 -7.99
CA PHE A 94 8.69 7.43 -8.03
C PHE A 94 9.47 8.66 -7.58
N LEU A 95 9.18 9.81 -8.18
CA LEU A 95 9.52 11.07 -7.52
C LEU A 95 8.58 11.28 -6.32
N PRO A 96 9.04 11.92 -5.21
CA PRO A 96 8.20 12.15 -4.05
C PRO A 96 6.84 12.81 -4.35
N ARG A 97 6.82 13.76 -5.30
CA ARG A 97 5.58 14.43 -5.75
C ARG A 97 4.59 13.50 -6.43
N GLU A 98 5.08 12.49 -7.15
CA GLU A 98 4.26 11.52 -7.89
C GLU A 98 3.65 10.51 -6.93
N ALA A 99 4.46 10.00 -6.01
CA ALA A 99 4.01 9.14 -4.92
C ALA A 99 2.92 9.81 -4.05
N LEU A 100 3.13 11.06 -3.62
CA LEU A 100 2.13 11.79 -2.83
C LEU A 100 0.83 12.05 -3.60
N LYS A 101 0.94 12.37 -4.89
CA LYS A 101 -0.22 12.58 -5.77
C LYS A 101 -1.03 11.28 -5.90
N MET A 102 -0.34 10.16 -6.16
CA MET A 102 -0.96 8.84 -6.27
C MET A 102 -1.64 8.43 -4.96
N ALA A 103 -0.93 8.51 -3.84
CA ALA A 103 -1.47 8.17 -2.52
C ALA A 103 -2.71 9.00 -2.18
N SER A 104 -2.70 10.31 -2.48
CA SER A 104 -3.84 11.19 -2.25
C SER A 104 -5.05 10.83 -3.13
N MET A 105 -4.83 10.48 -4.40
CA MET A 105 -5.91 10.06 -5.32
C MET A 105 -6.53 8.73 -4.86
N VAL A 106 -5.70 7.76 -4.48
CA VAL A 106 -6.17 6.47 -3.96
C VAL A 106 -6.93 6.64 -2.66
N ALA A 107 -6.43 7.49 -1.76
CA ALA A 107 -7.08 7.78 -0.48
C ALA A 107 -8.44 8.47 -0.60
N ALA A 108 -8.63 9.31 -1.63
CA ALA A 108 -9.85 10.09 -1.83
C ALA A 108 -11.11 9.21 -1.93
N GLU A 109 -11.02 8.00 -2.50
CA GLU A 109 -12.14 7.05 -2.65
C GLU A 109 -12.68 6.51 -1.31
N GLY A 110 -11.89 6.64 -0.24
CA GLY A 110 -12.19 6.13 1.09
C GLY A 110 -11.65 4.72 1.28
N LEU A 111 -10.47 4.64 1.87
CA LEU A 111 -9.82 3.39 2.26
C LEU A 111 -10.40 2.82 3.56
N CYS A 112 -10.42 1.50 3.69
CA CYS A 112 -10.76 0.84 4.96
C CYS A 112 -9.59 0.82 5.95
N GLY A 113 -8.37 1.03 5.45
CA GLY A 113 -7.15 1.14 6.23
C GLY A 113 -5.96 1.41 5.34
N MET A 114 -4.85 1.80 5.97
CA MET A 114 -3.55 1.90 5.31
C MET A 114 -2.43 1.45 6.25
N GLU A 115 -1.31 1.07 5.65
CA GLU A 115 -0.02 1.00 6.33
C GLU A 115 1.05 1.69 5.50
N LEU A 116 2.10 2.13 6.19
CA LEU A 116 3.34 2.62 5.61
C LEU A 116 4.46 1.72 6.12
N VAL A 117 5.18 1.06 5.20
CA VAL A 117 6.16 0.03 5.52
C VAL A 117 7.56 0.37 5.00
N GLU A 118 8.54 -0.46 5.39
CA GLU A 118 9.94 -0.44 4.95
C GLU A 118 10.76 0.83 5.26
N VAL A 119 10.23 1.72 6.11
CA VAL A 119 11.07 2.77 6.72
C VAL A 119 12.05 2.11 7.68
N SER A 120 13.33 2.22 7.38
CA SER A 120 14.45 1.66 8.14
C SER A 120 15.36 2.78 8.67
N PRO A 121 15.14 3.24 9.92
CA PRO A 121 15.94 4.29 10.55
C PRO A 121 17.46 4.06 10.52
N PRO A 122 17.99 2.82 10.67
CA PRO A 122 19.43 2.57 10.58
C PRO A 122 20.07 2.91 9.23
N TYR A 123 19.29 2.89 8.13
CA TYR A 123 19.77 3.26 6.79
C TYR A 123 19.39 4.69 6.40
N ASP A 124 18.57 5.37 7.21
CA ASP A 124 18.09 6.71 6.90
C ASP A 124 19.20 7.75 7.16
N THR A 125 19.24 8.76 6.29
CA THR A 125 20.22 9.85 6.40
C THR A 125 19.46 11.14 6.66
N SER A 126 19.73 11.79 7.79
CA SER A 126 19.02 13.01 8.22
C SER A 126 17.50 12.84 8.35
N ASP A 127 17.03 11.62 8.65
CA ASP A 127 15.63 11.27 8.85
C ASP A 127 14.71 11.60 7.65
N ILE A 128 15.26 11.74 6.45
CA ILE A 128 14.50 12.18 5.27
C ILE A 128 13.47 11.13 4.84
N THR A 129 13.77 9.86 5.03
CA THR A 129 12.86 8.75 4.70
C THR A 129 11.72 8.70 5.70
N ALA A 130 12.02 8.83 7.00
CA ALA A 130 11.02 8.93 8.06
C ALA A 130 10.11 10.16 7.89
N LEU A 131 10.68 11.30 7.48
CA LEU A 131 9.92 12.51 7.19
C LEU A 131 9.00 12.32 5.97
N MET A 132 9.49 11.67 4.92
CA MET A 132 8.68 11.34 3.75
C MET A 132 7.53 10.41 4.12
N GLY A 133 7.80 9.38 4.92
CA GLY A 133 6.79 8.48 5.46
C GLY A 133 5.71 9.21 6.26
N THR A 134 6.12 10.11 7.16
CA THR A 134 5.20 10.97 7.91
C THR A 134 4.34 11.81 6.97
N ARG A 135 4.95 12.37 5.92
CA ARG A 135 4.24 13.18 4.93
C ARG A 135 3.20 12.37 4.16
N VAL A 136 3.50 11.13 3.77
CA VAL A 136 2.54 10.22 3.11
C VAL A 136 1.33 9.99 4.02
N ILE A 137 1.54 9.65 5.30
CA ILE A 137 0.46 9.39 6.26
C ILE A 137 -0.44 10.62 6.41
N VAL A 138 0.15 11.81 6.57
CA VAL A 138 -0.60 13.07 6.73
C VAL A 138 -1.40 13.41 5.47
N ASP A 139 -0.81 13.27 4.28
CA ASP A 139 -1.49 13.56 3.01
C ASP A 139 -2.64 12.58 2.75
N VAL A 140 -2.49 11.29 3.09
CA VAL A 140 -3.56 10.30 2.97
C VAL A 140 -4.72 10.62 3.91
N LEU A 141 -4.44 10.87 5.18
CA LEU A 141 -5.48 11.27 6.14
C LEU A 141 -6.16 12.58 5.72
N GLY A 142 -5.38 13.56 5.27
CA GLY A 142 -5.87 14.84 4.74
C GLY A 142 -6.76 14.66 3.51
N ALA A 143 -6.37 13.80 2.57
CA ALA A 143 -7.16 13.46 1.39
C ALA A 143 -8.50 12.82 1.78
N MET A 144 -8.51 11.87 2.72
CA MET A 144 -9.76 11.27 3.20
C MET A 144 -10.67 12.27 3.92
N VAL A 145 -10.11 13.17 4.75
CA VAL A 145 -10.88 14.21 5.44
C VAL A 145 -11.47 15.23 4.47
N SER A 146 -10.65 15.75 3.55
CA SER A 146 -11.08 16.75 2.56
C SER A 146 -12.14 16.23 1.60
N ASN A 147 -12.17 14.93 1.32
CA ASN A 147 -13.19 14.29 0.50
C ASN A 147 -14.37 13.72 1.31
N GLY A 148 -14.36 13.86 2.65
CA GLY A 148 -15.43 13.35 3.51
C GLY A 148 -15.55 11.82 3.53
N THR A 149 -14.47 11.10 3.21
CA THR A 149 -14.45 9.64 3.13
C THR A 149 -13.79 8.97 4.33
N LEU A 150 -13.20 9.74 5.25
CA LEU A 150 -12.68 9.20 6.51
C LEU A 150 -13.81 8.55 7.33
N GLY A 151 -13.66 7.25 7.62
CA GLY A 151 -14.68 6.48 8.35
C GLY A 151 -15.84 5.96 7.50
N LYS A 152 -15.80 6.11 6.17
CA LYS A 152 -16.82 5.60 5.23
C LYS A 152 -17.17 4.12 5.44
N HIS A 153 -16.20 3.32 5.88
CA HIS A 153 -16.32 1.86 6.06
C HIS A 153 -16.59 1.41 7.50
N LYS A 154 -16.95 2.33 8.40
CA LYS A 154 -17.19 2.01 9.83
C LYS A 154 -18.17 0.85 10.02
N ALA A 155 -19.22 0.78 9.21
CA ALA A 155 -20.21 -0.30 9.27
C ALA A 155 -19.65 -1.69 8.93
N HIS A 156 -18.53 -1.78 8.20
CA HIS A 156 -17.84 -3.03 7.91
C HIS A 156 -16.75 -3.35 8.94
N ILE A 157 -16.04 -2.31 9.43
CA ILE A 157 -14.93 -2.44 10.38
C ILE A 157 -15.45 -2.76 11.80
N ASP A 158 -16.51 -2.09 12.24
CA ASP A 158 -17.05 -2.25 13.60
C ASP A 158 -18.00 -3.45 13.73
N LYS A 159 -18.05 -4.34 12.72
CA LYS A 159 -18.85 -5.57 12.81
C LYS A 159 -18.31 -6.45 13.95
N PRO A 160 -19.17 -7.03 14.79
CA PRO A 160 -18.74 -8.02 15.75
C PRO A 160 -18.02 -9.17 15.03
N VAL A 161 -16.75 -9.37 15.34
CA VAL A 161 -15.97 -10.50 14.82
C VAL A 161 -15.81 -11.56 15.91
N ALA A 162 -16.15 -12.80 15.58
CA ALA A 162 -15.78 -13.94 16.41
C ALA A 162 -14.32 -14.28 16.08
N ILE A 163 -13.38 -13.90 16.95
CA ILE A 163 -11.98 -14.32 16.79
C ILE A 163 -11.94 -15.84 17.10
N PRO A 164 -11.42 -16.69 16.20
CA PRO A 164 -11.38 -18.15 16.40
C PRO A 164 -10.63 -18.62 17.66
N ALA A 165 -9.95 -17.70 18.36
CA ALA A 165 -9.16 -17.95 19.56
C ALA A 165 -9.86 -17.59 20.89
N GLY A 166 -11.19 -17.46 20.91
CA GLY A 166 -11.96 -17.16 22.12
C GLY A 166 -12.05 -15.66 22.42
N GLU A 167 -12.95 -15.29 23.34
CA GLU A 167 -13.12 -13.91 23.77
C GLU A 167 -11.82 -13.39 24.40
N PHE A 168 -11.36 -12.23 23.93
CA PHE A 168 -10.20 -11.55 24.52
C PHE A 168 -10.60 -10.98 25.89
N GLU A 169 -10.26 -11.66 26.98
CA GLU A 169 -10.55 -11.24 28.37
C GLU A 169 -9.74 -10.02 28.88
N GLY A 170 -9.10 -9.25 27.99
CA GLY A 170 -8.40 -8.02 28.39
C GLY A 170 -7.12 -8.21 29.23
N LYS A 171 -6.62 -9.44 29.41
CA LYS A 171 -5.28 -9.65 29.97
C LYS A 171 -4.23 -9.38 28.89
N ARG A 172 -3.61 -8.20 29.03
CA ARG A 172 -2.46 -7.72 28.24
C ARG A 172 -1.50 -8.86 27.90
N TRP A 173 -1.13 -8.98 26.64
CA TRP A 173 0.00 -9.83 26.22
C TRP A 173 1.26 -9.31 26.94
N SER A 174 1.62 -9.93 28.05
CA SER A 174 2.93 -9.73 28.68
C SER A 174 3.89 -10.75 28.10
N ASN A 175 4.86 -10.29 27.32
CA ASN A 175 6.06 -11.08 27.01
C ASN A 175 6.81 -11.31 28.32
N ALA A 176 6.55 -12.44 28.97
CA ALA A 176 7.33 -12.92 30.11
C ALA A 176 7.26 -14.46 30.15
N THR A 177 8.12 -15.08 29.34
CA THR A 177 8.92 -16.28 29.66
C THR A 177 10.09 -16.32 28.70
#